data_AF-A0A1W2DVP8-F1
#
_entry.id   AF-A0A1W2DVP8-F1
#
_cell.length_a   1.000
_cell.length_b   1.000
_cell.length_c   1.000
_cell.angle_alpha   90.00
_cell.angle_beta   90.00
_cell.angle_gamma   90.00
#
_symmetry.space_group_name_H-M   'P 1'
#
loop_
_entity.id
_entity.type
_entity.pdbx_description
1 polymer ?
#
loop_
_entity_poly.entity_id
_entity_poly.type
_entity_poly.pdbx_seq_one_letter_code
_entity_poly.pdbx_strand_id
1 'polypeptide(L)'
;MTGQKLKKKLKALKMSQVEFASKCGVSDVQVSKWINEHIDVPHYAITIVEMIDELKTESAINKLKALANTVSDGHYTICKFTTNYRVGLGTPADRDFIDKMADGNSIEEAILKLLDRIREVAWG
;
A
#
# COMPACT_ATOMS: atom_id res chain seq x y z
N MET A 1 15.37 -11.59 3.57
CA MET A 1 14.08 -11.44 4.27
C MET A 1 13.84 -12.70 5.10
N THR A 2 13.37 -12.59 6.35
CA THR A 2 13.08 -13.78 7.18
C THR A 2 11.71 -14.39 6.87
N GLY A 3 11.48 -15.65 7.27
CA GLY A 3 10.19 -16.33 7.12
C GLY A 3 9.05 -15.58 7.81
N GLN A 4 9.30 -15.08 9.03
CA GLN A 4 8.31 -14.25 9.74
C GLN A 4 7.98 -12.93 9.02
N LYS A 5 8.97 -12.29 8.37
CA LYS A 5 8.74 -11.06 7.60
C LYS A 5 7.94 -11.35 6.33
N LEU A 6 8.20 -12.47 5.65
CA LEU A 6 7.40 -12.93 4.52
C LEU A 6 5.94 -13.17 4.94
N LYS A 7 5.71 -13.89 6.04
CA LYS A 7 4.36 -14.14 6.58
C LYS A 7 3.58 -12.85 6.85
N LYS A 8 4.23 -11.84 7.43
CA LYS A 8 3.65 -10.51 7.67
C LYS A 8 3.28 -9.80 6.36
N LYS A 9 4.15 -9.82 5.35
CA LYS A 9 3.87 -9.24 4.03
C LYS A 9 2.69 -9.91 3.34
N LEU A 10 2.64 -11.25 3.29
CA LEU A 10 1.51 -11.97 2.69
C LEU A 10 0.19 -11.61 3.38
N LYS A 11 0.19 -11.51 4.72
CA LYS A 11 -0.99 -11.07 5.48
C LYS A 11 -1.41 -9.64 5.13
N ALA A 12 -0.47 -8.71 5.01
CA ALA A 12 -0.76 -7.32 4.62
C ALA A 12 -1.29 -7.21 3.17
N LEU A 13 -0.82 -8.10 2.30
CA LEU A 13 -1.31 -8.22 0.92
C LEU A 13 -2.65 -8.97 0.81
N LYS A 14 -3.18 -9.52 1.91
CA LYS A 14 -4.34 -10.42 1.91
C LYS A 14 -4.16 -11.62 0.96
N MET A 15 -2.91 -12.06 0.81
CA MET A 15 -2.50 -13.12 -0.11
C MET A 15 -2.33 -14.43 0.64
N SER A 16 -2.90 -15.51 0.10
CA SER A 16 -2.74 -16.85 0.65
C SER A 16 -1.37 -17.45 0.28
N GLN A 17 -0.90 -18.45 1.03
CA GLN A 17 0.34 -19.17 0.68
C GLN A 17 0.22 -19.88 -0.68
N VAL A 18 -0.95 -20.44 -0.98
CA VAL A 18 -1.24 -21.13 -2.24
C VAL A 18 -1.14 -20.16 -3.42
N GLU A 19 -1.75 -18.98 -3.29
CA GLU A 19 -1.68 -17.95 -4.31
C GLU A 19 -0.24 -17.47 -4.53
N PHE A 20 0.50 -17.21 -3.45
CA PHE A 20 1.89 -16.79 -3.54
C PHE A 20 2.80 -17.88 -4.15
N ALA A 21 2.57 -19.14 -3.79
CA ALA A 21 3.28 -20.29 -4.34
C ALA A 21 3.09 -20.39 -5.86
N SER A 22 1.85 -20.18 -6.33
CA SER A 22 1.54 -20.11 -7.76
C SER A 22 2.31 -19.00 -8.48
N LYS A 23 2.44 -17.80 -7.87
CA LYS A 23 3.25 -16.70 -8.45
C LYS A 23 4.74 -17.02 -8.49
N CYS A 24 5.23 -17.78 -7.53
CA CYS A 24 6.63 -18.19 -7.44
C CYS A 24 6.96 -19.44 -8.27
N GLY A 25 5.96 -20.13 -8.83
CA GLY A 25 6.16 -21.39 -9.55
C GLY A 25 6.62 -22.54 -8.65
N VAL A 26 6.23 -22.54 -7.37
CA VAL A 26 6.59 -23.57 -6.38
C VAL A 26 5.34 -24.16 -5.73
N SER A 27 5.51 -25.22 -4.93
CA SER A 27 4.43 -25.74 -4.08
C SER A 27 4.19 -24.85 -2.86
N ASP A 28 2.95 -24.86 -2.35
CA ASP A 28 2.58 -24.24 -1.08
C ASP A 28 3.36 -24.84 0.11
N VAL A 29 3.70 -26.13 0.05
CA VAL A 29 4.61 -26.77 1.02
C VAL A 29 5.97 -26.08 1.07
N GLN A 30 6.52 -25.69 -0.08
CA GLN A 30 7.81 -24.97 -0.14
C GLN A 30 7.68 -23.59 0.52
N VAL A 31 6.59 -22.87 0.27
CA VAL A 31 6.30 -21.58 0.92
C VAL A 31 6.14 -21.73 2.43
N SER A 32 5.46 -22.79 2.87
CA SER A 32 5.30 -23.11 4.30
C SER A 32 6.65 -23.33 4.98
N LYS A 33 7.59 -24.04 4.32
CA LYS A 33 8.95 -24.23 4.85
C LYS A 33 9.71 -22.92 4.99
N TRP A 34 9.54 -21.97 4.05
CA TRP A 34 10.12 -20.63 4.16
C TRP A 34 9.54 -19.85 5.34
N ILE A 35 8.21 -19.85 5.49
CA ILE A 35 7.50 -19.12 6.54
C ILE A 35 7.86 -19.64 7.94
N ASN A 36 8.02 -20.96 8.06
CA ASN A 36 8.37 -21.64 9.30
C ASN A 36 9.88 -21.71 9.54
N GLU A 37 10.69 -21.04 8.71
CA GLU A 37 12.14 -20.91 8.87
C GLU A 37 12.89 -22.26 8.87
N HIS A 38 12.30 -23.27 8.23
CA HIS A 38 12.99 -24.54 7.97
C HIS A 38 14.05 -24.41 6.87
N ILE A 39 13.86 -23.45 5.97
CA ILE A 39 14.79 -23.07 4.91
C ILE A 39 14.67 -21.56 4.65
N ASP A 40 15.73 -20.97 4.12
CA ASP A 40 15.75 -19.54 3.79
C ASP A 40 14.78 -19.19 2.66
N VAL A 41 14.26 -17.97 2.71
CA VAL A 41 13.46 -17.40 1.63
C VAL A 41 14.39 -17.09 0.46
N PRO A 42 14.23 -17.71 -0.72
CA PRO A 42 15.10 -17.46 -1.85
C PRO A 42 14.89 -16.06 -2.41
N HIS A 43 15.95 -15.46 -2.97
CA HIS A 43 15.93 -14.08 -3.42
C HIS A 43 14.80 -13.76 -4.41
N TYR A 44 14.52 -14.65 -5.37
CA TYR A 44 13.43 -14.44 -6.34
C TYR A 44 12.06 -14.31 -5.67
N ALA A 45 11.79 -15.06 -4.60
CA ALA A 45 10.52 -14.97 -3.88
C ALA A 45 10.43 -13.65 -3.10
N ILE A 46 11.56 -13.14 -2.61
CA ILE A 46 11.65 -11.79 -2.03
C ILE A 46 11.30 -10.75 -3.09
N THR A 47 11.93 -10.82 -4.26
CA THR A 47 11.66 -9.89 -5.37
C THR A 47 10.20 -9.92 -5.80
N ILE A 48 9.60 -11.10 -5.96
CA ILE A 48 8.19 -11.23 -6.38
C ILE A 48 7.25 -10.58 -5.35
N VAL A 49 7.44 -10.82 -4.05
CA VAL A 49 6.57 -10.22 -3.04
C VAL A 49 6.74 -8.70 -2.96
N GLU A 50 7.95 -8.20 -3.21
CA GLU A 50 8.23 -6.76 -3.26
C GLU A 50 7.57 -6.11 -4.47
N MET A 51 7.68 -6.71 -5.66
CA MET A 51 7.00 -6.23 -6.87
C MET A 51 5.47 -6.20 -6.73
N ILE A 52 4.89 -7.21 -6.08
CA ILE A 52 3.43 -7.24 -5.83
C ILE A 52 3.01 -6.10 -4.88
N ASP A 53 3.81 -5.84 -3.85
CA ASP A 53 3.60 -4.76 -2.89
C ASP A 53 3.68 -3.38 -3.58
N GLU A 54 4.63 -3.22 -4.50
CA GLU A 54 4.78 -2.03 -5.35
C GLU A 54 3.58 -1.83 -6.27
N LEU A 55 3.14 -2.87 -7.00
CA LEU A 55 1.98 -2.80 -7.89
C LEU A 55 0.68 -2.42 -7.15
N LYS A 56 0.52 -2.90 -5.91
CA LYS A 56 -0.61 -2.51 -5.06
C LYS A 56 -0.54 -1.03 -4.68
N THR A 57 0.66 -0.54 -4.35
CA THR A 57 0.92 0.87 -4.04
C THR A 57 0.70 1.77 -5.26
N GLU A 58 1.15 1.34 -6.44
CA GLU A 58 0.87 2.01 -7.71
C GLU A 58 -0.64 2.12 -7.95
N SER A 59 -1.44 1.12 -7.56
CA SER A 59 -2.91 1.21 -7.69
C SER A 59 -3.52 2.35 -6.86
N ALA A 60 -3.02 2.60 -5.65
CA ALA A 60 -3.52 3.68 -4.79
C ALA A 60 -3.06 5.04 -5.31
N ILE A 61 -1.79 5.17 -5.67
CA ILE A 61 -1.26 6.41 -6.28
C ILE A 61 -1.96 6.72 -7.60
N ASN A 62 -2.25 5.73 -8.43
CA ASN A 62 -2.97 5.94 -9.70
C ASN A 62 -4.42 6.40 -9.46
N LYS A 63 -5.11 5.88 -8.43
CA LYS A 63 -6.43 6.39 -8.02
C LYS A 63 -6.35 7.83 -7.53
N LEU A 64 -5.33 8.17 -6.74
CA LEU A 64 -5.10 9.55 -6.29
C LEU A 64 -4.85 10.49 -7.47
N LYS A 65 -3.99 10.11 -8.42
CA LYS A 65 -3.71 10.88 -9.65
C LYS A 65 -4.99 11.10 -10.46
N ALA A 66 -5.78 10.05 -10.69
CA ALA A 66 -7.03 10.15 -11.43
C ALA A 66 -8.02 11.11 -10.75
N LEU A 67 -8.13 11.02 -9.42
CA LEU A 67 -8.94 11.95 -8.65
C LEU A 67 -8.41 13.38 -8.77
N ALA A 68 -7.12 13.61 -8.55
CA ALA A 68 -6.50 14.93 -8.60
C ALA A 68 -6.68 15.61 -9.97
N ASN A 69 -6.53 14.85 -11.06
CA ASN A 69 -6.80 15.34 -12.42
C ASN A 69 -8.27 15.77 -12.60
N THR A 70 -9.19 15.17 -11.87
CA THR A 70 -10.62 15.45 -11.98
C THR A 70 -11.03 16.67 -11.15
N VAL A 71 -10.47 16.84 -9.94
CA VAL A 71 -11.00 17.79 -8.96
C VAL A 71 -10.03 18.91 -8.55
N SER A 72 -8.76 18.81 -8.93
CA SER A 72 -7.71 19.73 -8.45
C SER A 72 -6.63 20.03 -9.50
N ASP A 73 -6.97 19.96 -10.79
CA ASP A 73 -6.05 20.24 -11.90
C ASP A 73 -4.74 19.42 -11.81
N GLY A 74 -4.86 18.16 -11.38
CA GLY A 74 -3.73 17.23 -11.22
C GLY A 74 -2.92 17.43 -9.93
N HIS A 75 -3.22 18.44 -9.11
CA HIS A 75 -2.48 18.70 -7.89
C HIS A 75 -2.91 17.78 -6.73
N TYR A 76 -1.94 17.09 -6.14
CA TYR A 76 -2.07 16.41 -4.87
C TYR A 76 -0.79 16.57 -4.06
N THR A 77 -0.93 16.50 -2.74
CA THR A 77 0.20 16.61 -1.81
C THR A 77 0.24 15.40 -0.89
N ILE A 78 1.43 14.82 -0.70
CA ILE A 78 1.70 13.76 0.27
C ILE A 78 2.77 14.27 1.23
N CYS A 79 2.43 14.36 2.52
CA CYS A 79 3.33 14.77 3.59
C CYS A 79 3.76 13.56 4.42
N LYS A 80 5.06 13.36 4.60
CA LYS A 80 5.62 12.39 5.57
C LYS A 80 5.89 13.10 6.90
N PHE A 81 5.37 12.53 7.98
CA PHE A 81 5.73 12.91 9.36
C PHE A 81 6.46 11.76 10.06
N THR A 82 6.99 12.03 11.24
CA THR A 82 7.68 11.01 12.06
C THR A 82 6.81 9.76 12.27
N THR A 83 5.51 9.93 12.51
CA THR A 83 4.60 8.85 12.91
C THR A 83 3.58 8.43 11.85
N ASN A 84 3.29 9.28 10.86
CA ASN A 84 2.24 9.02 9.88
C ASN A 84 2.53 9.67 8.51
N TYR A 85 1.55 9.56 7.62
CA TYR A 85 1.45 10.22 6.34
C TYR A 85 0.16 11.01 6.29
N ARG A 86 0.16 12.12 5.55
CA ARG A 86 -1.05 12.87 5.24
C ARG A 86 -1.16 13.13 3.75
N VAL A 87 -2.35 13.00 3.20
CA VAL A 87 -2.63 13.17 1.78
C VAL A 87 -3.80 14.12 1.60
N GLY A 88 -3.62 15.08 0.70
CA GLY A 88 -4.66 16.04 0.33
C GLY A 88 -4.59 16.37 -1.16
N LEU A 89 -5.67 16.99 -1.63
CA LEU A 89 -5.75 17.56 -2.97
C LEU A 89 -5.27 19.01 -2.94
N GLY A 90 -4.66 19.47 -4.02
CA GLY A 90 -4.10 20.81 -4.14
C GLY A 90 -2.79 20.99 -3.37
N THR A 91 -2.35 22.25 -3.31
CA THR A 91 -1.15 22.69 -2.59
C THR A 91 -1.58 23.30 -1.24
N PRO A 92 -1.09 22.79 -0.10
CA PRO A 92 -1.42 23.37 1.20
C PRO A 92 -0.84 24.79 1.34
N ALA A 93 -1.65 25.74 1.77
CA ALA A 93 -1.23 27.12 1.99
C ALA A 93 -0.64 27.34 3.41
N ASP A 94 -1.11 26.56 4.39
CA ASP A 94 -0.75 26.72 5.80
C ASP A 94 -0.85 25.38 6.57
N ARG A 95 -0.60 25.44 7.88
CA ARG A 95 -0.65 24.28 8.77
C ARG A 95 -2.07 23.76 8.99
N ASP A 96 -3.07 24.62 9.00
CA ASP A 96 -4.47 24.21 9.20
C ASP A 96 -4.97 23.38 8.02
N PHE A 97 -4.52 23.69 6.81
CA PHE A 97 -4.73 22.85 5.63
C PHE A 97 -4.14 21.44 5.82
N ILE A 98 -2.92 21.35 6.33
CA ILE A 98 -2.23 20.08 6.59
C ILE A 98 -2.96 19.27 7.67
N ASP A 99 -3.55 19.92 8.67
CA ASP A 99 -4.34 19.28 9.73
C ASP A 99 -5.69 18.72 9.24
N LYS A 100 -6.22 19.24 8.14
CA LYS A 100 -7.46 18.75 7.50
C LYS A 100 -7.24 17.62 6.50
N MET A 101 -6.00 17.35 6.10
CA MET A 101 -5.66 16.26 5.16
C MET A 101 -6.04 14.87 5.73
N ALA A 102 -6.20 13.89 4.85
CA ALA A 102 -6.44 12.51 5.28
C ALA A 102 -5.15 11.88 5.79
N ASP A 103 -5.15 11.34 7.02
CA ASP A 103 -3.96 10.79 7.67
C ASP A 103 -3.99 9.25 7.72
N GLY A 104 -2.82 8.62 7.66
CA GLY A 104 -2.67 7.17 7.75
C GLY A 104 -1.26 6.73 8.15
N ASN A 105 -1.13 5.50 8.66
CA ASN A 105 0.18 4.95 9.05
C ASN A 105 1.03 4.56 7.82
N SER A 106 0.40 4.44 6.66
CA SER A 106 1.05 4.27 5.35
C SER A 106 0.48 5.24 4.32
N ILE A 107 1.19 5.41 3.20
CA ILE A 107 0.72 6.20 2.05
C ILE A 107 -0.61 5.63 1.53
N GLU A 108 -0.70 4.32 1.35
CA GLU A 108 -1.92 3.64 0.89
C GLU A 108 -3.11 3.92 1.81
N GLU A 109 -2.93 3.82 3.13
CA GLU A 109 -3.99 4.08 4.10
C GLU A 109 -4.50 5.52 4.02
N ALA A 110 -3.59 6.50 3.95
CA ALA A 110 -3.95 7.91 3.85
C ALA A 110 -4.68 8.22 2.54
N ILE A 111 -4.26 7.62 1.41
CA ILE A 111 -4.94 7.77 0.12
C ILE A 111 -6.34 7.18 0.16
N LEU A 112 -6.51 5.96 0.70
CA LEU A 112 -7.82 5.31 0.76
C LEU A 112 -8.80 6.11 1.63
N LYS A 113 -8.34 6.63 2.77
CA LYS A 113 -9.15 7.53 3.61
C LYS A 113 -9.58 8.80 2.88
N LEU A 114 -8.69 9.40 2.07
CA LEU A 114 -9.06 10.57 1.25
C LEU A 114 -10.14 10.21 0.23
N LEU A 115 -9.99 9.08 -0.46
CA LEU A 115 -10.97 8.60 -1.45
C LEU A 115 -12.33 8.33 -0.81
N ASP A 116 -12.36 7.74 0.39
CA ASP A 116 -13.59 7.45 1.11
C ASP A 116 -14.29 8.75 1.59
N ARG A 117 -13.55 9.74 2.13
CA ARG A 117 -14.12 11.06 2.47
C ARG A 117 -14.81 11.72 1.28
N ILE A 118 -14.22 11.64 0.09
CA ILE A 118 -14.80 12.25 -1.12
C ILE A 118 -16.04 11.49 -1.59
N ARG A 119 -16.05 10.16 -1.47
CA ARG A 119 -17.24 9.35 -1.76
C ARG A 119 -18.41 9.70 -0.85
N GLU A 120 -18.16 9.89 0.45
CA GLU A 120 -19.17 10.32 1.41
C GLU A 120 -19.76 11.69 1.06
N VAL A 121 -18.92 12.64 0.63
CA VAL A 121 -19.40 13.98 0.22
C VAL A 121 -20.17 13.94 -1.11
N ALA A 122 -19.76 13.09 -2.06
CA ALA A 122 -20.39 13.02 -3.38
C ALA A 122 -21.75 12.30 -3.38
N TRP A 123 -22.02 11.45 -2.38
CA TRP A 123 -23.22 10.62 -2.29
C TRP A 123 -24.00 10.80 -0.97
N GLY A 124 -23.57 11.73 -0.12
CA GLY A 124 -24.21 12.10 1.16
C GLY A 124 -25.06 13.35 1.07
#